data_AF-A0A965MV37-F1
#
_entry.id   AF-A0A965MV37-F1
#
_cell.length_a   1.000
_cell.length_b   1.000
_cell.length_c   1.000
_cell.angle_alpha   90.00
_cell.angle_beta   90.00
_cell.angle_gamma   90.00
#
_symmetry.space_group_name_H-M   'P 1'
#
loop_
_entity.id
_entity.type
_entity.pdbx_description
1 polymer ?
#
loop_
_entity_poly.entity_id
_entity_poly.type
_entity_poly.pdbx_seq_one_letter_code
_entity_poly.pdbx_strand_id
1 'polypeptide(L)'
;MAYKPVSQNVTDNKNAEIPSSDAVFDKITEKLQTLYPDYKIAPHVETATATIDWSSATTYALDLVAPITLTFQNPVEGGCYIIKIKQDAIGSHTVTWPIDIKWSGGSPTLTGLANSIDMVTMIFMDGNYYAAFAPDFT
;
A
#
# COMPACT_ATOMS: atom_id res chain seq x y z
N MET A 1 -16.06 -43.61 -27.67
CA MET A 1 -15.37 -42.33 -27.90
C MET A 1 -15.21 -41.66 -26.54
N ALA A 2 -13.99 -41.43 -26.07
CA ALA A 2 -13.75 -40.73 -24.81
C ALA A 2 -13.92 -39.22 -25.02
N TYR A 3 -14.68 -38.56 -24.14
CA TYR A 3 -14.85 -37.11 -24.15
C TYR A 3 -13.51 -36.44 -23.83
N LYS A 4 -13.03 -35.61 -24.75
CA LYS A 4 -11.88 -34.72 -24.53
C LYS A 4 -12.45 -33.33 -24.27
N PRO A 5 -12.36 -32.78 -23.04
CA PRO A 5 -12.91 -31.45 -22.76
C PRO A 5 -12.25 -30.40 -23.65
N VAL A 6 -13.03 -29.39 -24.04
CA VAL A 6 -12.53 -28.25 -24.83
C VAL A 6 -11.61 -27.43 -23.94
N SER A 7 -10.31 -27.38 -24.28
CA SER A 7 -9.36 -26.45 -23.69
C SER A 7 -9.57 -25.08 -24.34
N GLN A 8 -10.09 -24.11 -23.59
CA GLN A 8 -10.06 -22.70 -24.01
C GLN A 8 -8.68 -22.14 -23.73
N ASN A 9 -8.02 -21.58 -24.74
CA ASN A 9 -6.75 -20.88 -24.57
C ASN A 9 -7.03 -19.37 -24.59
N VAL A 10 -6.69 -18.68 -23.51
CA VAL A 10 -6.59 -17.21 -23.50
C VAL A 10 -5.12 -16.86 -23.72
N THR A 11 -4.80 -16.22 -24.84
CA THR A 11 -3.40 -15.87 -25.18
C THR A 11 -3.17 -14.37 -25.01
N ASP A 12 -2.28 -13.98 -24.09
CA ASP A 12 -1.64 -12.64 -24.06
C ASP A 12 -0.54 -12.55 -25.12
N ASN A 13 -0.87 -12.85 -26.38
CA ASN A 13 0.06 -12.86 -27.54
C ASN A 13 1.47 -13.46 -27.31
N LYS A 14 1.63 -14.35 -26.31
CA LYS A 14 2.88 -15.03 -25.94
C LYS A 14 2.51 -16.34 -25.24
N ASN A 15 3.06 -17.44 -25.74
CA ASN A 15 2.68 -18.82 -25.40
C ASN A 15 3.13 -19.29 -24.00
N ALA A 16 2.71 -18.62 -22.93
CA ALA A 16 2.86 -19.13 -21.57
C ALA A 16 1.57 -18.93 -20.80
N GLU A 17 1.09 -20.00 -20.15
CA GLU A 17 0.02 -19.91 -19.16
C GLU A 17 0.47 -18.91 -18.08
N ILE A 18 -0.24 -17.79 -17.99
CA ILE A 18 -0.03 -16.83 -16.91
C ILE A 18 -0.99 -17.21 -15.79
N PRO A 19 -0.52 -17.58 -14.58
CA PRO A 19 -1.39 -17.83 -13.44
C PRO A 19 -2.26 -16.59 -13.19
N SER A 20 -3.58 -16.79 -13.13
CA SER A 20 -4.60 -15.77 -13.35
C SER A 20 -4.82 -14.77 -12.20
N SER A 21 -3.78 -14.44 -11.42
CA SER A 21 -3.85 -13.37 -10.42
C SER A 21 -2.55 -12.59 -10.17
N ASP A 22 -1.35 -13.13 -10.44
CA ASP A 22 -0.12 -12.43 -10.02
C ASP A 22 0.51 -11.60 -11.14
N ALA A 23 0.79 -12.19 -12.31
CA ALA A 23 1.61 -11.48 -13.30
C ALA A 23 0.87 -10.35 -14.04
N VAL A 24 -0.46 -10.38 -14.09
CA VAL A 24 -1.26 -9.30 -14.70
C VAL A 24 -1.33 -8.09 -13.76
N PHE A 25 -1.54 -8.33 -12.46
CA PHE A 25 -1.54 -7.27 -11.46
C PHE A 25 -0.14 -6.67 -11.28
N ASP A 26 0.92 -7.49 -11.33
CA ASP A 26 2.31 -7.00 -11.31
C ASP A 26 2.62 -6.10 -12.50
N LYS A 27 2.26 -6.51 -13.72
CA LYS A 27 2.46 -5.71 -14.94
C LYS A 27 1.68 -4.40 -14.93
N ILE A 28 0.44 -4.40 -14.42
CA ILE A 28 -0.37 -3.19 -14.29
C ILE A 28 0.24 -2.27 -13.24
N THR A 29 0.68 -2.82 -12.11
CA THR A 29 1.34 -2.08 -11.03
C THR A 29 2.63 -1.43 -11.52
N GLU A 30 3.48 -2.17 -12.23
CA GLU A 30 4.73 -1.66 -12.82
C GLU A 30 4.48 -0.50 -13.81
N LYS A 31 3.47 -0.65 -14.68
CA LYS A 31 3.12 0.38 -15.67
C LYS A 31 2.56 1.65 -15.03
N LEU A 32 1.81 1.53 -13.94
CA LEU A 32 1.32 2.69 -13.19
C LEU A 32 2.47 3.42 -12.48
N GLN A 33 3.44 2.69 -11.93
CA GLN A 33 4.63 3.27 -11.27
C GLN A 33 5.54 4.02 -12.26
N THR A 34 5.64 3.58 -13.51
CA THR A 34 6.40 4.30 -14.55
C THR A 34 5.70 5.57 -15.03
N LEU A 35 4.36 5.56 -15.06
CA LEU A 35 3.57 6.73 -15.46
C LEU A 35 3.45 7.79 -14.35
N TYR A 36 3.46 7.35 -13.08
CA TYR A 36 3.32 8.21 -11.92
C TYR A 36 4.41 7.85 -10.88
N PRO A 37 5.67 8.25 -11.10
CA PRO A 37 6.79 7.86 -10.24
C PRO A 37 6.63 8.33 -8.79
N ASP A 38 5.91 9.43 -8.57
CA ASP A 38 5.65 10.01 -7.26
C ASP A 38 4.39 9.42 -6.56
N TYR A 39 3.66 8.49 -7.20
CA TYR A 39 2.41 7.93 -6.69
C TYR A 39 2.35 6.40 -6.88
N LYS A 40 2.55 5.65 -5.79
CA LYS A 40 2.45 4.18 -5.80
C LYS A 40 1.18 3.69 -5.09
N ILE A 41 0.47 2.76 -5.74
CA ILE A 41 -0.56 1.93 -5.11
C ILE A 41 0.18 0.82 -4.36
N ALA A 42 -0.10 0.63 -3.07
CA ALA A 42 0.46 -0.50 -2.33
C ALA A 42 0.04 -1.83 -3.01
N PRO A 43 0.94 -2.83 -3.11
CA PRO A 43 0.60 -4.12 -3.72
C PRO A 43 -0.62 -4.76 -3.04
N HIS A 44 -1.36 -5.59 -3.79
CA HIS A 44 -2.32 -6.52 -3.19
C HIS A 44 -1.57 -7.40 -2.20
N VAL A 45 -1.97 -7.31 -0.93
CA VAL A 45 -1.26 -7.91 0.20
C VAL A 45 -2.08 -9.11 0.69
N GLU A 46 -1.56 -10.33 0.51
CA GLU A 46 -2.15 -11.58 1.02
C GLU A 46 -1.77 -11.88 2.48
N THR A 47 -0.98 -11.04 3.15
CA THR A 47 -0.59 -11.24 4.55
C THR A 47 -0.75 -9.95 5.36
N ALA A 48 -0.95 -10.03 6.67
CA ALA A 48 -1.26 -8.84 7.51
C ALA A 48 -0.09 -7.82 7.66
N THR A 49 0.83 -7.72 6.70
CA THR A 49 2.01 -6.85 6.71
C THR A 49 2.24 -6.16 5.36
N ALA A 50 2.71 -4.91 5.38
CA ALA A 50 3.24 -4.22 4.21
C ALA A 50 4.55 -3.51 4.52
N THR A 51 5.43 -3.45 3.53
CA THR A 51 6.70 -2.73 3.58
C THR A 51 6.60 -1.50 2.69
N ILE A 52 6.90 -0.32 3.24
CA ILE A 52 7.03 0.94 2.48
C ILE A 52 8.52 1.25 2.35
N ASP A 53 9.01 1.25 1.12
CA ASP A 53 10.40 1.56 0.77
C ASP A 53 10.52 2.99 0.24
N TRP A 54 11.09 3.89 1.04
CA TRP A 54 11.18 5.31 0.69
C TRP A 54 12.19 5.64 -0.42
N SER A 55 13.01 4.67 -0.84
CA SER A 55 13.85 4.82 -2.04
C SER A 55 13.03 4.79 -3.34
N SER A 56 11.82 4.22 -3.27
CA SER A 56 10.93 4.03 -4.41
C SER A 56 10.00 5.21 -4.66
N ALA A 57 9.52 5.86 -3.60
CA ALA A 57 8.65 7.02 -3.64
C ALA A 57 8.61 7.68 -2.26
N THR A 58 8.18 8.94 -2.18
CA THR A 58 7.98 9.65 -0.91
C THR A 58 6.50 9.73 -0.50
N THR A 59 5.59 9.36 -1.39
CA THR A 59 4.14 9.38 -1.16
C THR A 59 3.50 8.05 -1.52
N TYR A 60 2.68 7.50 -0.62
CA TYR A 60 1.98 6.23 -0.80
C TYR A 60 0.48 6.36 -0.56
N ALA A 61 -0.31 5.63 -1.34
CA ALA A 61 -1.72 5.36 -1.06
C ALA A 61 -1.88 3.93 -0.54
N LEU A 62 -2.48 3.81 0.65
CA LEU A 62 -2.73 2.56 1.34
C LEU A 62 -4.25 2.35 1.48
N ASP A 63 -4.80 1.44 0.71
CA ASP A 63 -6.18 1.00 0.84
C ASP A 63 -6.25 -0.19 1.81
N LEU A 64 -6.96 -0.01 2.93
CA LEU A 64 -7.10 -1.01 3.98
C LEU A 64 -8.33 -1.89 3.71
N VAL A 65 -8.08 -3.19 3.53
CA VAL A 65 -9.13 -4.23 3.43
C VAL A 65 -9.11 -5.19 4.63
N ALA A 66 -8.11 -5.04 5.50
CA ALA A 66 -7.90 -5.78 6.73
C ALA A 66 -6.94 -4.99 7.64
N PRO A 67 -6.85 -5.32 8.95
CA PRO A 67 -5.77 -4.84 9.80
C PRO A 67 -4.39 -5.18 9.23
N ILE A 68 -3.45 -4.25 9.31
CA ILE A 68 -2.11 -4.39 8.70
C ILE A 68 -1.01 -3.91 9.65
N THR A 69 0.18 -4.50 9.53
CA THR A 69 1.40 -4.02 10.17
C THR A 69 2.33 -3.41 9.12
N LEU A 70 2.76 -2.16 9.34
CA LEU A 70 3.68 -1.49 8.44
C LEU A 70 5.13 -1.65 8.91
N THR A 71 6.04 -1.79 7.95
CA THR A 71 7.48 -1.57 8.14
C THR A 71 7.96 -0.52 7.16
N PHE A 72 8.89 0.33 7.59
CA PHE A 72 9.48 1.37 6.76
C PHE A 72 10.94 1.05 6.46
N GLN A 73 11.36 1.24 5.21
CA GLN A 73 12.73 0.97 4.77
C GLN A 73 13.32 2.15 4.00
N ASN A 74 14.65 2.24 4.04
CA ASN A 74 15.45 3.21 3.30
C ASN A 74 15.03 4.68 3.49
N PRO A 75 14.70 5.17 4.71
CA PRO A 75 14.54 6.59 4.90
C PRO A 75 15.84 7.35 4.62
N VAL A 76 15.68 8.59 4.19
CA VAL A 76 16.76 9.55 3.96
C VAL A 76 16.63 10.65 5.00
N GLU A 77 17.75 11.03 5.59
CA GLU A 77 17.83 12.13 6.55
C GLU A 77 17.30 13.44 5.93
N GLY A 78 16.37 14.11 6.61
CA GLY A 78 15.64 15.28 6.11
C GLY A 78 14.52 14.96 5.12
N GLY A 79 14.24 13.68 4.84
CA GLY A 79 13.20 13.25 3.92
C GLY A 79 11.79 13.50 4.46
N CYS A 80 10.91 14.04 3.61
CA CYS A 80 9.49 14.24 3.90
C CYS A 80 8.65 13.13 3.24
N TYR A 81 7.75 12.53 4.01
CA TYR A 81 6.98 11.37 3.61
C TYR A 81 5.49 11.54 3.91
N ILE A 82 4.65 11.02 3.01
CA ILE A 82 3.19 11.10 3.14
C ILE A 82 2.58 9.73 2.88
N ILE A 83 1.64 9.32 3.73
CA ILE A 83 0.79 8.15 3.50
C ILE A 83 -0.66 8.60 3.54
N LYS A 84 -1.37 8.43 2.43
CA LYS A 84 -2.84 8.51 2.39
C LYS A 84 -3.38 7.13 2.72
N ILE A 85 -4.23 7.04 3.73
CA ILE A 85 -4.85 5.80 4.17
C ILE A 85 -6.34 5.88 3.85
N LYS A 86 -6.90 4.83 3.27
CA LYS A 86 -8.33 4.75 2.99
C LYS A 86 -8.89 3.44 3.51
N GLN A 87 -9.99 3.50 4.26
CA GLN A 87 -10.76 2.32 4.66
C GLN A 87 -11.51 1.73 3.45
N ASP A 88 -11.75 0.42 3.46
CA ASP A 88 -12.71 -0.19 2.54
C ASP A 88 -14.16 0.17 2.90
N ALA A 89 -15.12 -0.50 2.24
CA ALA A 89 -16.53 -0.30 2.49
C ALA A 89 -17.02 -0.82 3.86
N ILE A 90 -16.18 -1.52 4.62
CA ILE A 90 -16.49 -2.04 5.96
C ILE A 90 -15.97 -1.07 7.02
N GLY A 91 -14.72 -0.63 6.88
CA GLY A 91 -14.03 0.22 7.84
C GLY A 91 -13.55 -0.53 9.08
N SER A 92 -13.10 0.24 10.08
CA SER A 92 -12.56 -0.25 11.35
C SER A 92 -11.29 -1.11 11.24
N HIS A 93 -10.57 -1.02 10.12
CA HIS A 93 -9.23 -1.62 10.01
C HIS A 93 -8.20 -0.78 10.75
N THR A 94 -7.22 -1.44 11.35
CA THR A 94 -6.16 -0.80 12.13
C THR A 94 -4.80 -0.94 11.48
N VAL A 95 -3.92 0.02 11.73
CA VAL A 95 -2.51 -0.05 11.35
C VAL A 95 -1.66 -0.21 12.60
N THR A 96 -0.82 -1.25 12.61
CA THR A 96 0.29 -1.38 13.55
C THR A 96 1.49 -0.65 12.97
N TRP A 97 1.92 0.41 13.64
CA TRP A 97 3.01 1.28 13.19
C TRP A 97 4.40 0.77 13.61
N PRO A 98 5.46 1.06 12.84
CA PRO A 98 6.84 0.87 13.27
C PRO A 98 7.16 1.58 14.59
N ILE A 99 8.13 1.05 15.35
CA ILE A 99 8.51 1.60 16.66
C ILE A 99 9.29 2.92 16.59
N ASP A 100 9.87 3.24 15.43
CA ASP A 100 10.75 4.40 15.24
C ASP A 100 9.99 5.71 14.92
N ILE A 101 8.68 5.74 15.17
CA ILE A 101 7.82 6.90 14.91
C ILE A 101 7.53 7.66 16.20
N LYS A 102 7.91 8.94 16.20
CA LYS A 102 7.58 9.95 17.20
C LYS A 102 6.36 10.74 16.75
N TRP A 103 5.21 10.40 17.31
CA TRP A 103 3.95 11.06 16.99
C TRP A 103 3.72 12.33 17.78
N SER A 104 3.28 13.39 17.10
CA SER A 104 2.65 14.52 17.75
C SER A 104 1.31 14.10 18.35
N GLY A 105 1.16 14.22 19.68
CA GLY A 105 -0.08 13.88 20.39
C GLY A 105 -0.31 12.39 20.68
N GLY A 106 0.66 11.51 20.37
CA GLY A 106 0.56 10.06 20.59
C GLY A 106 0.22 9.27 19.33
N SER A 107 0.30 7.94 19.39
CA SER A 107 0.02 7.07 18.23
C SER A 107 -1.40 7.31 17.71
N PRO A 108 -1.60 7.42 16.39
CA PRO A 108 -2.89 7.77 15.83
C PRO A 108 -3.89 6.62 15.97
N THR A 109 -5.16 7.00 16.10
CA THR A 109 -6.31 6.11 15.94
C THR A 109 -6.94 6.45 14.60
N LEU A 110 -7.01 5.46 13.69
CA LEU A 110 -7.60 5.69 12.37
C LEU A 110 -9.10 5.95 12.47
N THR A 111 -9.61 6.73 11.52
CA THR A 111 -11.04 6.87 11.33
C THR A 111 -11.59 5.52 10.86
N GLY A 112 -12.56 4.98 11.61
CA GLY A 112 -13.09 3.63 11.41
C GLY A 112 -14.30 3.55 10.47
N LEU A 113 -14.64 4.64 9.77
CA LEU A 113 -15.82 4.69 8.91
C LEU A 113 -15.54 4.06 7.55
N ALA A 114 -16.58 3.55 6.90
CA ALA A 114 -16.47 3.02 5.55
C ALA A 114 -15.97 4.12 4.58
N ASN A 115 -14.96 3.80 3.78
CA ASN A 115 -14.32 4.70 2.82
C ASN A 115 -13.69 5.97 3.41
N SER A 116 -13.56 6.10 4.74
CA SER A 116 -12.90 7.27 5.32
C SER A 116 -11.44 7.34 4.90
N ILE A 117 -10.96 8.57 4.72
CA ILE A 117 -9.60 8.87 4.32
C ILE A 117 -8.90 9.56 5.47
N ASP A 118 -7.76 9.03 5.86
CA ASP A 118 -6.85 9.64 6.81
C ASP A 118 -5.49 9.93 6.13
N MET A 119 -4.70 10.81 6.73
CA MET A 119 -3.37 11.14 6.24
C MET A 119 -2.34 11.16 7.36
N VAL A 120 -1.18 10.57 7.07
CA VAL A 120 0.02 10.66 7.90
C VAL A 120 1.08 11.44 7.15
N THR A 121 1.63 12.44 7.81
CA THR A 121 2.77 13.23 7.31
C THR A 121 3.94 13.06 8.25
N MET A 122 5.13 12.86 7.69
CA MET A 122 6.33 12.53 8.46
C MET A 122 7.55 13.26 7.90
N ILE A 123 8.49 13.59 8.76
CA ILE A 123 9.85 13.95 8.40
C ILE A 123 10.82 13.01 9.12
N PHE A 124 11.81 12.48 8.40
CA PHE A 124 12.84 11.64 9.02
C PHE A 124 14.04 12.49 9.45
N MET A 125 14.29 12.56 10.75
CA MET A 125 15.40 13.29 11.34
C MET A 125 15.97 12.54 12.55
N ASP A 126 17.28 12.63 12.76
CA ASP A 126 18.00 12.01 13.88
C ASP A 126 17.69 10.51 14.01
N GLY A 127 17.54 9.81 12.88
CA GLY A 127 17.20 8.38 12.87
C GLY A 127 15.78 8.05 13.30
N ASN A 128 14.87 9.02 13.40
CA ASN A 128 13.48 8.84 13.81
C ASN A 128 12.52 9.50 12.82
N TYR A 129 11.29 8.99 12.72
CA TYR A 129 10.20 9.68 12.02
C TYR A 129 9.48 10.61 12.98
N TYR A 130 9.44 11.91 12.70
CA TYR A 130 8.57 12.85 13.41
C TYR A 130 7.28 13.00 12.61
N ALA A 131 6.16 12.60 13.22
CA ALA A 131 4.92 12.35 12.50
C ALA A 131 3.73 13.15 13.03
N ALA A 132 2.85 13.56 12.13
CA ALA A 132 1.53 14.12 12.43
C ALA A 132 0.44 13.35 11.69
N PHE A 133 -0.71 13.22 12.33
CA PHE A 133 -1.88 12.52 11.81
C PHE A 133 -3.04 13.51 11.61
N ALA A 134 -3.66 13.45 10.44
CA ALA A 134 -4.84 14.21 10.09
C ALA A 134 -5.98 13.22 9.74
N PRO A 135 -7.05 13.16 10.55
CA PRO A 135 -8.16 12.25 10.29
C PRO A 135 -9.23 12.84 9.38
N ASP A 136 -10.03 11.95 8.79
CA ASP A 136 -11.38 12.20 8.27
C ASP A 136 -11.48 13.29 7.19
N PHE A 137 -10.72 13.12 6.11
CA PHE A 137 -10.80 13.96 4.92
C PHE A 137 -12.06 13.65 4.09
N THR A 138 -12.76 14.70 3.66
CA THR A 138 -14.00 14.65 2.85
C THR A 138 -13.77 14.91 1.38
#